data_AF-A0A6J6FJ38-F1
#
_entry.id   AF-A0A6J6FJ38-F1
#
_cell.length_a   1.000
_cell.length_b   1.000
_cell.length_c   1.000
_cell.angle_alpha   90.00
_cell.angle_beta   90.00
_cell.angle_gamma   90.00
#
_symmetry.space_group_name_H-M   'P 1'
#
loop_
_entity.id
_entity.type
_entity.pdbx_description
1 polymer ?
#
loop_
_entity_poly.entity_id
_entity_poly.type
_entity_poly.pdbx_seq_one_letter_code
_entity_poly.pdbx_strand_id
1 'polypeptide(L)'
;MSITNSIYSDKGGGITPLSTTVGEGECYILRNGGFVRGKWSRPTENSGTTFTNFKGEELTFDRGQIWFALSAKAPVFTGVQAQDAPVKPNK
;
A
#
# COMPACT_ATOMS: atom_id res chain seq x y z
N MET A 1 -8.54 -2.97 -2.51
CA MET A 1 -7.86 -3.10 -3.82
C MET A 1 -8.70 -3.98 -4.73
N SER A 2 -9.47 -3.38 -5.65
CA SER A 2 -10.19 -4.10 -6.71
C SER A 2 -9.53 -3.77 -8.05
N ILE A 3 -9.29 -4.81 -8.85
CA ILE A 3 -8.98 -4.68 -10.27
C ILE A 3 -10.34 -4.59 -10.95
N THR A 4 -10.74 -3.39 -11.37
CA THR A 4 -11.93 -3.20 -12.20
C THR A 4 -11.46 -2.86 -13.61
N ASN A 5 -12.08 -3.48 -14.61
CA ASN A 5 -11.73 -3.32 -16.02
C ASN A 5 -11.80 -1.84 -16.45
N SER A 6 -10.84 -1.40 -17.27
CA SER A 6 -10.84 -0.05 -17.86
C SER A 6 -11.94 0.09 -18.93
N ILE A 7 -12.40 1.32 -19.18
CA ILE A 7 -13.31 1.66 -20.29
C ILE A 7 -12.62 1.70 -21.68
N TYR A 8 -11.29 1.55 -21.73
CA TYR A 8 -10.56 1.46 -23.00
C TYR A 8 -10.43 -0.01 -23.40
N SER A 9 -11.13 -0.35 -24.49
CA SER A 9 -11.05 -1.63 -25.18
C SER A 9 -10.16 -1.47 -26.40
N ASP A 10 -9.06 -2.24 -26.48
CA ASP A 10 -8.36 -2.42 -27.74
C ASP A 10 -9.23 -3.22 -28.71
N LYS A 11 -9.11 -2.96 -30.02
CA LYS A 11 -9.89 -3.65 -31.06
C LYS A 11 -9.66 -5.17 -31.09
N GLY A 12 -8.65 -5.68 -30.38
CA GLY A 12 -8.29 -7.10 -30.28
C GLY A 12 -8.67 -7.82 -28.97
N GLY A 13 -9.44 -7.21 -28.05
CA GLY A 13 -10.00 -7.92 -26.89
C GLY A 13 -9.04 -8.17 -25.70
N GLY A 14 -7.86 -7.56 -25.70
CA GLY A 14 -6.96 -7.54 -24.54
C GLY A 14 -7.33 -6.43 -23.56
N ILE A 15 -7.70 -6.78 -22.32
CA ILE A 15 -7.99 -5.81 -21.25
C ILE A 15 -6.65 -5.29 -20.68
N THR A 16 -6.37 -4.00 -20.84
CA THR A 16 -5.25 -3.34 -20.13
C THR A 16 -5.57 -3.29 -18.64
N PRO A 17 -4.74 -3.85 -17.75
CA PRO A 17 -5.00 -3.79 -16.31
C PRO A 17 -4.94 -2.33 -15.83
N LEU A 18 -6.08 -1.83 -15.32
CA LEU A 18 -6.16 -0.54 -14.64
C LEU A 18 -5.66 -0.72 -13.21
N SER A 19 -4.48 -0.20 -12.91
CA SER A 19 -4.00 -0.06 -11.54
C SER A 19 -4.77 1.08 -10.88
N THR A 20 -5.92 0.79 -10.27
CA THR A 20 -6.65 1.76 -9.43
C THR A 20 -5.78 2.10 -8.22
N THR A 21 -5.00 3.17 -8.31
CA THR A 21 -4.15 3.69 -7.23
C THR A 21 -4.91 4.60 -6.26
N VAL A 22 -6.21 4.82 -6.53
CA VAL A 22 -7.17 5.53 -5.69
C VAL A 22 -8.02 4.50 -4.94
N GLY A 23 -8.32 4.76 -3.68
CA GLY A 23 -9.10 3.89 -2.82
C GLY A 23 -8.39 3.59 -1.51
N GLU A 24 -8.76 2.48 -0.90
CA GLU A 24 -8.19 2.03 0.36
C GLU A 24 -7.95 0.51 0.34
N GLY A 25 -7.08 0.05 1.22
CA GLY A 25 -6.79 -1.37 1.37
C GLY A 25 -5.78 -1.65 2.45
N GLU A 26 -5.54 -2.93 2.69
CA GLU A 26 -4.45 -3.35 3.57
C GLU A 26 -3.10 -3.13 2.89
N CYS A 27 -2.09 -2.85 3.70
CA CYS A 27 -0.70 -2.74 3.27
C CYS A 27 0.25 -3.35 4.30
N TYR A 28 1.47 -3.59 3.84
CA TYR A 28 2.58 -4.04 4.66
C TYR A 28 3.76 -3.10 4.38
N ILE A 29 4.28 -2.46 5.41
CA ILE A 29 5.44 -1.56 5.30
C ILE A 29 6.66 -2.32 5.78
N LEU A 30 7.59 -2.60 4.87
CA LEU A 30 8.85 -3.26 5.18
C LEU A 30 9.91 -2.21 5.51
N ARG A 31 10.52 -2.31 6.70
CA ARG A 31 11.61 -1.44 7.15
C ARG A 31 12.39 -2.10 8.28
N ASN A 32 13.64 -1.69 8.49
CA ASN A 32 14.46 -2.15 9.63
C ASN A 32 14.47 -3.68 9.83
N GLY A 33 14.45 -4.46 8.74
CA GLY A 33 14.42 -5.92 8.80
C GLY A 33 13.10 -6.57 9.25
N GLY A 34 12.00 -5.82 9.35
CA GLY A 34 10.67 -6.36 9.64
C GLY A 34 9.57 -5.70 8.83
N PHE A 35 8.33 -5.99 9.19
CA PHE A 35 7.16 -5.39 8.55
C PHE A 35 6.11 -4.93 9.54
N VAL A 36 5.43 -3.83 9.23
CA VAL A 36 4.26 -3.35 9.95
C VAL A 36 3.04 -3.54 9.07
N ARG A 37 1.97 -4.14 9.60
CA ARG A 37 0.70 -4.29 8.89
C ARG A 37 -0.20 -3.08 9.17
N GLY A 38 -0.87 -2.58 8.14
CA GLY A 38 -1.71 -1.40 8.24
C GLY A 38 -2.71 -1.28 7.10
N LYS A 39 -3.23 -0.08 6.93
CA LYS A 39 -4.09 0.33 5.83
C LYS A 39 -3.44 1.48 5.07
N TRP A 40 -3.68 1.53 3.77
CA TRP A 40 -3.41 2.70 2.96
C TRP A 40 -4.73 3.33 2.53
N SER A 41 -4.71 4.65 2.33
CA SER A 41 -5.83 5.39 1.77
C SER A 41 -5.34 6.46 0.81
N ARG A 42 -5.96 6.54 -0.36
CA ARG A 42 -5.81 7.62 -1.33
C ARG A 42 -7.19 7.97 -1.88
N PRO A 43 -7.90 8.94 -1.29
CA PRO A 43 -9.31 9.19 -1.61
C PRO A 43 -9.55 9.67 -3.04
N THR A 44 -8.62 10.45 -3.60
CA THR A 44 -8.71 10.97 -4.97
C THR A 44 -7.36 10.90 -5.68
N GLU A 45 -7.36 11.03 -7.00
CA GLU A 45 -6.15 11.12 -7.82
C GLU A 45 -5.22 12.29 -7.43
N ASN A 46 -5.79 13.40 -6.94
CA ASN A 46 -5.02 14.56 -6.46
C ASN A 46 -4.62 14.45 -4.98
N SER A 47 -5.11 13.43 -4.27
CA SER A 47 -4.75 13.20 -2.87
C SER A 47 -3.42 12.46 -2.74
N GLY A 48 -2.66 12.82 -1.69
CA GLY A 48 -1.56 11.99 -1.21
C GLY A 48 -2.06 10.63 -0.72
N THR A 49 -1.16 9.65 -0.69
CA THR A 49 -1.44 8.34 -0.08
C THR A 49 -1.03 8.37 1.38
N THR A 50 -1.98 8.09 2.27
CA THR A 50 -1.73 7.96 3.72
C THR A 50 -1.61 6.49 4.08
N PHE A 51 -0.81 6.21 5.10
CA PHE A 51 -0.62 4.88 5.66
C PHE A 51 -0.92 4.95 7.15
N THR A 52 -1.76 4.04 7.65
CA THR A 52 -2.14 3.99 9.07
C THR A 52 -2.05 2.58 9.58
N ASN A 53 -1.80 2.40 10.88
CA ASN A 53 -1.99 1.10 11.51
C ASN A 53 -3.49 0.83 11.73
N PHE A 54 -3.83 -0.36 12.22
CA PHE A 54 -5.23 -0.71 12.50
C PHE A 54 -5.85 0.09 13.66
N LYS A 55 -5.06 0.84 14.43
CA LYS A 55 -5.51 1.76 15.46
C LYS A 55 -5.75 3.18 14.94
N GLY A 56 -5.46 3.44 13.66
CA GLY A 56 -5.61 4.75 13.02
C GLY A 56 -4.41 5.67 13.15
N GLU A 57 -3.30 5.21 13.75
CA GLU A 57 -2.07 5.99 13.88
C GLU A 57 -1.31 6.00 12.55
N GLU A 58 -0.80 7.17 12.16
CA GLU A 58 -0.08 7.34 10.90
C GLU A 58 1.28 6.63 10.90
N LEU A 59 1.52 5.85 9.86
CA LEU A 59 2.78 5.16 9.59
C LEU A 59 3.63 6.00 8.62
N THR A 60 4.85 6.33 9.02
CA THR A 60 5.78 7.11 8.20
C THR A 60 6.90 6.26 7.63
N PHE A 61 7.39 6.65 6.45
CA PHE A 61 8.60 6.07 5.85
C PHE A 61 9.85 6.79 6.35
N ASP A 62 10.95 6.03 6.46
CA ASP A 62 12.26 6.62 6.67
C ASP A 62 12.71 7.38 5.41
N ARG A 63 13.59 8.37 5.57
CA ARG A 63 14.11 9.14 4.44
C ARG A 63 14.93 8.23 3.52
N GLY A 64 14.67 8.30 2.22
CA GLY A 64 15.42 7.55 1.22
C GLY A 64 14.54 7.06 0.08
N GLN A 65 15.02 6.06 -0.63
CA GLN A 65 14.28 5.43 -1.72
C GLN A 65 13.13 4.58 -1.17
N ILE A 66 11.94 4.77 -1.73
CA ILE A 66 10.73 4.02 -1.37
C ILE A 66 10.30 3.21 -2.59
N TRP A 67 10.02 1.93 -2.36
CA TRP A 67 9.51 1.02 -3.38
C TRP A 67 8.10 0.55 -3.02
N PHE A 68 7.19 0.61 -3.98
CA PHE A 68 5.83 0.11 -3.84
C PHE A 68 5.67 -1.16 -4.66
N ALA A 69 5.28 -2.25 -3.99
CA ALA A 69 4.91 -3.50 -4.64
C ALA A 69 3.41 -3.73 -4.50
N LEU A 70 2.72 -3.81 -5.63
CA LEU A 70 1.29 -4.11 -5.69
C LEU A 70 1.11 -5.62 -5.84
N SER A 71 0.36 -6.22 -4.92
CA SER A 71 0.05 -7.66 -4.94
C SER A 71 -1.46 -7.86 -4.88
N ALA A 72 -1.96 -8.79 -5.68
CA ALA A 72 -3.37 -9.20 -5.65
C ALA A 72 -3.72 -10.08 -4.43
N LYS A 73 -2.71 -10.67 -3.78
CA LYS A 73 -2.86 -11.54 -2.60
C LYS A 73 -2.01 -11.02 -1.44
N ALA A 74 -2.40 -11.37 -0.21
CA ALA A 74 -1.57 -11.11 0.95
C ALA A 74 -0.19 -11.77 0.76
N PRO A 75 0.92 -11.01 0.88
CA PRO A 75 2.26 -11.55 0.74
C PRO A 75 2.63 -12.44 1.92
N VAL A 76 3.49 -13.42 1.64
CA VAL A 76 4.21 -14.18 2.68
C VAL A 76 5.63 -13.63 2.71
N PHE A 77 6.08 -13.18 3.88
CA PHE A 77 7.44 -12.69 4.04
C PHE A 77 8.32 -13.76 4.69
N THR A 78 9.53 -13.94 4.16
CA THR A 78 10.53 -14.88 4.68
C THR A 78 11.67 -14.10 5.32
N GLY A 79 12.13 -14.52 6.51
CA GLY A 79 13.29 -13.92 7.18
C GLY A 79 13.05 -12.54 7.81
N VAL A 80 11.80 -12.05 7.83
CA VAL A 80 11.41 -10.78 8.46
C VAL A 80 10.18 -11.01 9.35
N GLN A 81 10.12 -10.31 10.49
CA GLN A 81 9.06 -10.49 11.50
C GLN A 81 8.08 -9.31 11.53
N ALA A 82 6.87 -9.57 12.02
CA ALA A 82 5.90 -8.53 12.31
C ALA A 82 6.46 -7.61 13.40
N GLN A 83 6.35 -6.31 13.18
CA GLN A 83 6.76 -5.26 14.10
C GLN A 83 5.54 -4.39 14.45
N ASP A 84 5.57 -3.82 15.64
CA ASP A 84 4.64 -2.77 16.00
C ASP A 84 4.88 -1.51 15.16
N ALA A 85 3.81 -0.74 14.98
CA ALA A 85 3.90 0.55 14.34
C ALA A 85 4.97 1.42 15.02
N PRO A 86 5.80 2.17 14.27
CA PRO A 86 6.57 3.26 14.86
C PRO A 86 5.63 4.17 15.66
N VAL A 87 5.75 4.13 16.98
CA VAL A 87 5.23 5.21 17.82
C VAL A 87 6.09 6.42 17.52
N LYS A 88 5.53 7.47 16.89
CA LYS A 88 6.24 8.75 16.79
C LYS A 88 6.61 9.15 18.22
N PRO A 89 7.89 9.32 18.58
CA PRO A 89 8.21 9.87 19.89
C PRO A 89 7.59 11.26 19.95
N ASN A 90 6.74 11.49 20.94
CA ASN A 90 6.24 12.83 21.24
C ASN A 90 7.46 13.74 21.42
N LYS A 91 7.60 14.73 20.54
CA LYS A 91 8.54 15.82 20.72
C LYS A 91 7.95 16.81 21.73
#